data_AF-A0AA40P0V3-F1
#
_entry.id   AF-A0AA40P0V3-F1
#
_cell.length_a   1.000
_cell.length_b   1.000
_cell.length_c   1.000
_cell.angle_alpha   90.00
_cell.angle_beta   90.00
_cell.angle_gamma   90.00
#
_symmetry.space_group_name_H-M   'P 1'
#
loop_
_entity.id
_entity.type
_entity.pdbx_description
1 polymer ?
#
loop_
_entity_poly.entity_id
_entity_poly.type
_entity_poly.pdbx_seq_one_letter_code
_entity_poly.pdbx_strand_id
1 'polypeptide(L)'
;MKTIVAAVGMNRQVFGHLSRVSLQVMHALACDEGVPFDPVPNSPEFQLPPELEGISARLIDYARGGPYLLDSQEEQLLRWRYIHQSAHWNAVVGRMVTFSDAVFVLSLIHI
;
A
#
# COMPACT_ATOMS: atom_id res chain seq x y z
N MET A 1 19.47 -29.58 -26.05
CA MET A 1 19.69 -29.08 -24.68
C MET A 1 18.38 -28.48 -24.16
N LYS A 2 17.99 -28.76 -22.92
CA LYS A 2 16.76 -28.23 -22.30
C LYS A 2 17.15 -27.28 -21.17
N THR A 3 16.68 -26.04 -21.25
CA THR A 3 16.88 -25.04 -20.19
C THR A 3 15.71 -25.12 -19.21
N ILE A 4 16.01 -25.17 -17.91
CA ILE A 4 15.03 -25.11 -16.82
C ILE A 4 15.21 -23.78 -16.12
N VAL A 5 14.12 -23.04 -15.95
CA VAL A 5 14.08 -21.78 -15.20
C VAL A 5 13.11 -21.96 -14.04
N ALA A 6 13.50 -21.49 -12.87
CA ALA A 6 12.65 -21.41 -11.68
C ALA A 6 12.57 -19.95 -11.23
N ALA A 7 11.38 -19.53 -10.81
CA ALA A 7 11.12 -18.20 -10.26
C ALA A 7 10.26 -18.31 -9.00
N VAL A 8 10.43 -17.36 -8.08
CA VAL A 8 9.57 -17.24 -6.89
C VAL A 8 8.34 -16.42 -7.27
N GLY A 9 7.16 -17.01 -7.10
CA GLY A 9 5.88 -16.33 -7.28
C GLY A 9 5.16 -16.15 -5.96
N MET A 10 4.41 -15.06 -5.82
CA MET A 10 3.51 -14.81 -4.69
C MET A 10 2.10 -14.56 -5.22
N ASN A 11 1.14 -15.36 -4.75
CA ASN A 11 -0.28 -15.13 -5.01
C ASN A 11 -0.95 -14.74 -3.70
N ARG A 12 -1.51 -13.53 -3.66
CA ARG A 12 -2.22 -12.97 -2.51
C ARG A 12 -3.32 -12.03 -2.95
N GLN A 13 -4.35 -11.90 -2.13
CA GLN A 13 -5.37 -10.87 -2.31
C GLN A 13 -4.91 -9.58 -1.62
N VAL A 14 -4.89 -8.47 -2.37
CA VAL A 14 -4.61 -7.14 -1.84
C VAL A 14 -5.90 -6.32 -1.86
N PHE A 15 -6.22 -5.68 -0.74
CA PHE A 15 -7.41 -4.85 -0.57
C PHE A 15 -7.03 -3.37 -0.66
N GLY A 16 -7.87 -2.57 -1.32
CA GLY A 16 -7.64 -1.14 -1.52
C GLY A 16 -7.91 -0.25 -0.30
N HIS A 17 -8.28 -0.80 0.87
CA HIS A 17 -8.71 -0.01 2.03
C HIS A 17 -7.60 0.89 2.63
N LEU A 18 -6.32 0.64 2.30
CA LEU A 18 -5.20 1.46 2.79
C LEU A 18 -5.29 2.92 2.32
N SER A 19 -5.89 3.17 1.16
CA SER A 19 -6.10 4.54 0.66
C SER A 19 -6.98 5.37 1.60
N ARG A 20 -7.89 4.73 2.35
CA ARG A 20 -8.74 5.39 3.36
C ARG A 20 -7.92 5.84 4.57
N VAL A 21 -6.87 5.09 4.93
CA VAL A 21 -5.94 5.50 5.98
C VAL A 21 -5.15 6.72 5.51
N SER A 22 -4.61 6.68 4.29
CA SER A 22 -3.92 7.84 3.69
C SER A 22 -4.81 9.08 3.64
N LEU A 23 -6.09 8.92 3.27
CA LEU A 23 -7.08 10.00 3.28
C LEU A 23 -7.25 10.59 4.69
N GLN A 24 -7.44 9.74 5.72
CA GLN A 24 -7.61 10.21 7.10
C GLN A 24 -6.36 10.94 7.61
N VAL A 25 -5.16 10.46 7.27
CA VAL A 25 -3.89 11.15 7.59
C VAL A 25 -3.86 12.53 6.97
N MET A 26 -4.09 12.64 5.65
CA MET A 26 -4.07 13.94 4.96
C MET A 26 -5.16 14.88 5.47
N HIS A 27 -6.37 14.37 5.74
CA HIS A 27 -7.47 15.16 6.30
C HIS A 27 -7.12 15.71 7.69
N ALA A 28 -6.58 14.86 8.58
CA ALA A 28 -6.17 15.28 9.91
C ALA A 28 -5.11 16.38 9.86
N LEU A 29 -4.05 16.19 9.06
CA LEU A 29 -2.99 17.20 8.91
C LEU A 29 -3.52 18.51 8.32
N ALA A 30 -4.40 18.44 7.32
CA ALA A 30 -4.97 19.64 6.72
C ALA A 30 -5.86 20.41 7.72
N CYS A 31 -6.66 19.70 8.51
CA CYS A 31 -7.46 20.33 9.57
C CYS A 31 -6.59 20.93 10.68
N ASP A 32 -5.48 20.28 11.05
CA ASP A 32 -4.52 20.83 12.02
C ASP A 32 -3.91 22.16 11.54
N GLU A 33 -3.71 22.31 10.23
CA GLU A 33 -3.27 23.55 9.57
C GLU A 33 -4.42 24.55 9.29
N GLY A 34 -5.63 24.29 9.79
CA GLY A 34 -6.77 25.20 9.70
C GLY A 34 -7.55 25.17 8.38
N VAL A 35 -7.33 24.14 7.54
CA VAL A 35 -8.16 23.95 6.34
C VAL A 35 -9.60 23.58 6.77
N PRO A 36 -10.63 24.29 6.29
CA PRO A 36 -12.00 24.10 6.76
C PRO A 36 -12.69 22.91 6.06
N PHE A 37 -12.10 21.71 6.16
CA PHE A 37 -12.74 20.50 5.67
C PHE A 37 -13.83 20.03 6.63
N ASP A 38 -14.93 19.55 6.06
CA ASP A 38 -15.94 18.81 6.81
C ASP A 38 -15.35 17.51 7.37
N PRO A 39 -15.90 16.96 8.46
CA PRO A 39 -15.52 15.65 8.95
C PRO A 39 -15.65 14.58 7.86
N VAL A 40 -14.73 13.62 7.82
CA VAL A 40 -14.83 12.47 6.91
C VAL A 40 -16.15 11.74 7.20
N PRO A 41 -17.03 11.53 6.19
CA PRO A 41 -18.33 10.94 6.42
C PRO A 41 -18.25 9.51 6.96
N ASN A 42 -19.21 9.13 7.80
CA ASN A 42 -19.33 7.76 8.30
C ASN A 42 -20.07 6.83 7.31
N SER A 43 -19.73 6.92 6.02
CA SER A 43 -20.30 6.06 4.98
C SER A 43 -19.36 4.89 4.63
N PRO A 44 -19.89 3.76 4.12
CA PRO A 44 -19.12 2.52 3.92
C PRO A 44 -17.85 2.67 3.05
N GLU A 45 -17.82 3.65 2.16
CA GLU A 45 -16.69 3.98 1.30
C GLU A 45 -15.51 4.64 2.04
N PHE A 46 -15.75 5.26 3.20
CA PHE A 46 -14.71 5.91 4.03
C PHE A 46 -14.41 5.15 5.33
N GLN A 47 -15.29 4.23 5.73
CA GLN A 47 -15.07 3.41 6.91
C GLN A 47 -13.82 2.54 6.78
N LEU A 48 -13.09 2.40 7.87
CA LEU A 48 -11.96 1.48 7.94
C LEU A 48 -12.44 0.10 8.39
N PRO A 49 -11.87 -0.99 7.86
CA PRO A 49 -11.91 -2.27 8.53
C PRO A 49 -11.37 -2.12 9.97
N PRO A 50 -11.92 -2.84 10.97
CA PRO A 50 -11.51 -2.69 12.37
C PRO A 50 -10.00 -2.82 12.61
N GLU A 51 -9.34 -3.72 11.86
CA GLU A 51 -7.90 -3.94 11.92
C GLU A 51 -7.04 -2.77 11.40
N LEU A 52 -7.62 -1.81 10.68
CA LEU A 52 -6.94 -0.60 10.21
C LEU A 52 -7.21 0.63 11.10
N GLU A 53 -8.19 0.59 12.00
CA GLU A 53 -8.54 1.76 12.83
C GLU A 53 -7.38 2.19 13.74
N GLY A 54 -6.79 1.24 14.48
CA GLY A 54 -5.63 1.51 15.33
C GLY A 54 -4.40 1.94 14.52
N ILE A 55 -4.21 1.37 13.33
CA ILE A 55 -3.11 1.71 12.42
C ILE A 55 -3.28 3.15 11.93
N SER A 56 -4.50 3.54 11.57
CA SER A 56 -4.81 4.92 11.15
C SER A 56 -4.48 5.92 12.24
N ALA A 57 -4.93 5.66 13.49
CA ALA A 57 -4.65 6.53 14.62
C ALA A 57 -3.13 6.70 14.86
N ARG A 58 -2.36 5.62 14.82
CA ARG A 58 -0.89 5.68 14.98
C ARG A 58 -0.20 6.39 13.82
N LEU A 59 -0.68 6.22 12.59
CA LEU A 59 -0.11 6.89 11.42
C LEU A 59 -0.44 8.39 11.40
N ILE A 60 -1.61 8.81 11.91
CA ILE A 60 -1.94 10.22 12.12
C ILE A 60 -0.99 10.83 13.16
N ASP A 61 -0.79 10.17 14.30
CA ASP A 61 0.13 10.65 15.34
C ASP A 61 1.56 10.75 14.83
N TYR A 62 2.03 9.72 14.12
CA TYR A 62 3.34 9.73 13.47
C TYR A 62 3.48 10.91 12.48
N ALA A 63 2.46 11.15 11.65
CA ALA A 63 2.49 12.22 10.66
C ALA A 63 2.49 13.63 11.30
N ARG A 64 1.96 13.76 12.53
CA ARG A 64 2.04 14.98 13.34
C ARG A 64 3.41 15.19 14.00
N GLY A 65 4.38 14.31 13.76
CA GLY A 65 5.70 14.36 14.37
C GLY A 65 5.88 13.46 15.60
N GLY A 66 4.87 12.63 15.91
CA GLY A 66 5.00 11.57 16.90
C GLY A 66 5.97 10.46 16.47
N PRO A 67 6.35 9.54 17.37
CA PRO A 67 7.18 8.40 17.03
C PRO A 67 6.43 7.40 16.14
N TYR A 68 7.17 6.64 15.33
CA TYR A 68 6.58 5.53 14.57
C TYR A 68 6.33 4.34 15.49
N LEU A 69 5.04 3.99 15.70
CA LEU A 69 4.61 3.02 16.71
C LEU A 69 3.84 1.81 16.14
N LEU A 70 3.90 1.55 14.83
CA LEU A 70 3.34 0.30 14.30
C LEU A 70 4.14 -0.89 14.79
N ASP A 71 3.46 -1.91 15.28
CA ASP A 71 4.13 -3.15 15.69
C ASP A 71 4.41 -4.08 14.50
N SER A 72 5.18 -5.14 14.74
CA SER A 72 5.56 -6.09 13.69
C SER A 72 4.37 -6.87 13.10
N GLN A 73 3.30 -7.08 13.86
CA GLN A 73 2.08 -7.75 13.38
C GLN A 73 1.28 -6.82 12.46
N GLU A 74 1.21 -5.54 12.80
CA GLU A 74 0.52 -4.50 12.02
C GLU A 74 1.27 -4.21 10.72
N GLU A 75 2.59 -4.10 10.78
CA GLU A 75 3.40 -4.01 9.57
C GLU A 75 3.25 -5.24 8.68
N GLN A 76 3.22 -6.43 9.29
CA GLN A 76 2.98 -7.67 8.56
C GLN A 76 1.59 -7.66 7.90
N LEU A 77 0.55 -7.30 8.64
CA LEU A 77 -0.81 -7.15 8.13
C LEU A 77 -0.86 -6.22 6.92
N LEU A 78 -0.27 -5.02 7.03
CA LEU A 78 -0.20 -4.05 5.95
C LEU A 78 0.50 -4.64 4.72
N ARG A 79 1.68 -5.24 4.92
CA ARG A 79 2.45 -5.85 3.83
C ARG A 79 1.70 -6.95 3.13
N TRP A 80 0.98 -7.80 3.86
CA TRP A 80 0.30 -8.97 3.30
C TRP A 80 -1.03 -8.65 2.64
N ARG A 81 -1.82 -7.74 3.20
CA ARG A 81 -3.22 -7.52 2.79
C ARG A 81 -3.48 -6.20 2.08
N TYR A 82 -2.64 -5.19 2.27
CA TYR A 82 -3.04 -3.81 1.94
C TYR A 82 -2.04 -3.05 1.06
N ILE A 83 -0.74 -3.32 1.21
CA ILE A 83 0.30 -2.69 0.40
C ILE A 83 0.37 -3.41 -0.93
N HIS A 84 0.14 -2.68 -2.02
CA HIS A 84 0.38 -3.22 -3.36
C HIS A 84 1.88 -3.19 -3.67
N GLN A 85 2.43 -4.31 -4.16
CA GLN A 85 3.80 -4.33 -4.68
C GLN A 85 3.78 -3.79 -6.11
N SER A 86 4.00 -2.48 -6.29
CA SER A 86 4.07 -1.87 -7.63
C SER A 86 5.35 -2.26 -8.39
N ALA A 87 6.42 -2.60 -7.67
CA ALA A 87 7.66 -3.13 -8.23
C ALA A 87 7.54 -4.64 -8.51
N HIS A 88 6.80 -5.01 -9.55
CA HIS A 88 6.78 -6.39 -10.01
C HIS A 88 7.96 -6.67 -10.95
N TRP A 89 8.78 -7.67 -10.61
CA TRP A 89 9.65 -8.36 -11.58
C TRP A 89 8.81 -9.25 -12.50
N ASN A 90 7.82 -8.66 -13.19
CA ASN A 90 7.11 -9.33 -14.26
C ASN A 90 8.01 -9.31 -15.50
N ALA A 91 9.14 -10.02 -15.45
CA ALA A 91 9.76 -10.48 -16.69
C ALA A 91 8.65 -11.23 -17.44
N VAL A 92 8.22 -10.71 -18.58
CA VAL A 92 7.09 -11.17 -19.39
C VAL A 92 7.06 -12.71 -19.45
N VAL A 93 6.36 -13.36 -18.52
CA VAL A 93 6.29 -14.83 -18.42
C VAL A 93 5.49 -15.42 -19.61
N GLY A 94 4.90 -14.57 -20.46
CA GLY A 94 4.06 -14.97 -21.59
C GLY A 94 4.65 -14.81 -22.99
N ARG A 95 5.86 -14.26 -23.16
CA ARG A 95 6.55 -14.24 -24.47
C ARG A 95 7.97 -14.70 -24.25
N MET A 96 8.44 -15.62 -25.09
CA MET A 96 9.86 -15.94 -25.20
C MET A 96 10.62 -14.65 -25.52
N VAL A 97 11.07 -13.94 -24.49
CA VAL A 97 11.96 -12.80 -24.63
C VAL A 97 13.35 -13.37 -24.37
N THR A 98 14.12 -13.46 -25.46
CA THR A 98 15.57 -13.66 -25.44
C THR A 98 16.16 -12.70 -24.41
N PHE A 99 17.07 -13.21 -23.56
CA PHE A 99 17.68 -12.55 -22.40
C PHE A 99 18.21 -11.10 -22.59
N SER A 100 18.25 -10.58 -23.82
CA SER A 100 18.87 -9.29 -24.15
C SER A 100 17.92 -8.09 -24.13
N ASP A 101 16.59 -8.26 -24.12
CA ASP A 101 15.63 -7.14 -24.23
C ASP A 101 14.64 -7.08 -23.06
N ALA A 102 15.15 -7.08 -21.84
CA ALA A 102 14.35 -6.69 -20.69
C ALA A 102 14.10 -5.17 -20.73
N VAL A 103 13.03 -4.74 -21.42
CA VAL A 103 12.51 -3.38 -21.28
C VAL A 103 11.81 -3.30 -19.93
N PHE A 104 12.48 -2.65 -18.97
CA PHE A 104 11.99 -2.46 -17.62
C PHE A 104 10.90 -1.38 -17.61
N VAL A 105 9.65 -1.78 -17.39
CA VAL A 105 8.57 -0.82 -17.14
C VAL A 105 8.42 -0.67 -15.63
N LEU A 106 9.08 0.35 -15.07
CA LEU A 106 8.81 0.83 -13.72
C LEU A 106 7.46 1.55 -13.73
N SER A 107 6.37 0.84 -13.48
CA SER A 107 5.10 1.51 -13.16
C SER A 107 5.15 1.95 -11.71
N LEU A 108 5.73 3.12 -11.47
CA LEU A 108 5.58 3.86 -10.22
C LEU A 108 4.09 4.18 -10.03
N ILE A 109 3.38 3.34 -9.27
CA ILE A 109 2.15 3.78 -8.61
C ILE A 109 2.62 4.70 -7.49
N HIS A 110 2.71 6.00 -7.80
CA HIS A 110 2.76 7.06 -6.81
C HIS A 110 1.40 7.03 -6.09
N ILE A 111 1.44 6.83 -4.78
CA ILE A 111 0.42 7.35 -3.88
C ILE A 111 0.92 8.71 -3.45
#